data_AF-A0A7W1AJU4-F1
#
_entry.id   AF-A0A7W1AJU4-F1
#
_cell.length_a   1.000
_cell.length_b   1.000
_cell.length_c   1.000
_cell.angle_alpha   90.00
_cell.angle_beta   90.00
_cell.angle_gamma   90.00
#
_symmetry.space_group_name_H-M   'P 1'
#
loop_
_entity.id
_entity.type
_entity.pdbx_description
1 polymer ?
#
loop_
_entity_poly.entity_id
_entity_poly.type
_entity_poly.pdbx_seq_one_letter_code
_entity_poly.pdbx_strand_id
1 'polypeptide(L)'
;MRQGILCLVFAAFAACSSADAPKSRAVPSKEAQTLLIDRNWIDRMPETEKDKLFVYRFVPSMGGGVFQDRTIYKGTFELFMFESTDAEIRFVLPETKEKVTSKFLIENVDGPAPFDLKLTITDDPRGPKIYYGMRSETDREGRLLDQRLRTKIITN
;
A
#
# COMPACT_ATOMS: atom_id res chain seq x y z
N MET A 1 -8.11 40.26 -57.27
CA MET A 1 -9.58 40.12 -57.17
C MET A 1 -9.96 38.65 -57.20
N ARG A 2 -10.44 38.09 -56.09
CA ARG A 2 -11.66 37.26 -56.03
C ARG A 2 -11.93 36.90 -54.56
N GLN A 3 -13.09 37.31 -54.10
CA GLN A 3 -13.69 36.97 -52.82
C GLN A 3 -14.42 35.61 -52.89
N GLY A 4 -14.60 35.01 -51.71
CA GLY A 4 -15.62 34.02 -51.32
C GLY A 4 -15.27 33.53 -49.90
N ILE A 5 -15.90 33.98 -48.80
CA ILE A 5 -17.26 33.63 -48.27
C ILE A 5 -17.46 32.11 -48.29
N LEU A 6 -17.84 31.35 -47.25
CA LEU A 6 -18.18 31.46 -45.82
C LEU A 6 -18.61 30.02 -45.45
N CYS A 7 -18.35 29.53 -44.22
CA CYS A 7 -19.17 28.56 -43.43
C CYS A 7 -18.30 27.97 -42.30
N LEU A 8 -18.45 28.42 -41.04
CA LEU A 8 -19.37 27.93 -39.99
C LEU A 8 -19.00 26.57 -39.36
N VAL A 9 -18.47 26.67 -38.13
CA VAL A 9 -18.83 25.93 -36.90
C VAL A 9 -18.63 24.41 -36.86
N PHE A 10 -17.83 23.93 -35.90
CA PHE A 10 -18.32 23.13 -34.77
C PHE A 10 -17.26 23.06 -33.67
N ALA A 11 -17.56 23.70 -32.54
CA ALA A 11 -16.83 23.52 -31.28
C ALA A 11 -17.23 22.16 -30.70
N ALA A 12 -16.32 21.19 -30.72
CA ALA A 12 -16.48 19.96 -29.95
C ALA A 12 -15.86 20.18 -28.57
N PHE A 13 -16.71 20.51 -27.59
CA PHE A 13 -16.40 20.29 -26.18
C PHE A 13 -16.16 18.80 -25.98
N ALA A 14 -14.89 18.38 -25.97
CA ALA A 14 -14.52 17.11 -25.38
C ALA A 14 -14.67 17.28 -23.86
N ALA A 15 -15.87 16.99 -23.36
CA ALA A 15 -16.11 16.77 -21.95
C ALA A 15 -15.24 15.59 -21.53
N CYS A 16 -14.09 15.89 -20.92
CA CYS A 16 -13.39 14.91 -20.11
C CYS A 16 -14.33 14.55 -18.97
N SER A 17 -15.04 13.41 -19.12
CA SER A 17 -15.70 12.75 -18.02
C SER A 17 -14.64 12.47 -16.98
N SER A 18 -14.58 13.33 -15.95
CA SER A 18 -13.93 13.01 -14.69
C SER A 18 -14.67 11.80 -14.15
N ALA A 19 -14.18 10.60 -14.50
CA ALA A 19 -14.56 9.39 -13.83
C ALA A 19 -14.31 9.62 -12.35
N ASP A 20 -15.36 9.51 -11.54
CA ASP A 20 -15.31 9.58 -10.09
C ASP A 20 -14.27 8.55 -9.62
N ALA A 21 -13.04 9.00 -9.40
CA ALA A 21 -12.07 8.22 -8.67
C ALA A 21 -12.68 7.95 -7.29
N PRO A 22 -12.66 6.71 -6.78
CA PRO A 22 -13.15 6.42 -5.44
C PRO A 22 -12.46 7.39 -4.48
N LYS A 23 -13.26 8.14 -3.72
CA LYS A 23 -12.79 9.21 -2.83
C LYS A 23 -12.02 8.57 -1.68
N SER A 24 -10.75 8.26 -1.90
CA SER A 24 -9.86 7.85 -0.84
C SER A 24 -9.78 8.99 0.16
N ARG A 25 -10.05 8.68 1.44
CA ARG A 25 -10.02 9.68 2.51
C ARG A 25 -8.80 9.44 3.36
N ALA A 26 -7.87 10.38 3.32
CA ALA A 26 -6.72 10.41 4.21
C ALA A 26 -7.14 10.25 5.68
N VAL A 27 -6.47 9.34 6.36
CA VAL A 27 -6.61 9.12 7.80
C VAL A 27 -5.84 10.23 8.55
N PRO A 28 -6.38 10.79 9.64
CA PRO A 28 -5.63 11.74 10.47
C PRO A 28 -4.31 11.15 10.98
N SER A 29 -3.23 11.94 11.02
CA SER A 29 -1.85 11.48 11.30
C SER A 29 -1.71 10.63 12.57
N LYS A 30 -2.35 11.01 13.67
CA LYS A 30 -2.32 10.27 14.94
C LYS A 30 -2.97 8.89 14.81
N GLU A 31 -4.09 8.81 14.09
CA GLU A 31 -4.73 7.53 13.80
C GLU A 31 -3.86 6.73 12.82
N ALA A 32 -3.29 7.36 11.80
CA ALA A 32 -2.41 6.71 10.83
C ALA A 32 -1.18 6.06 11.49
N GLN A 33 -0.54 6.69 12.49
CA GLN A 33 0.54 6.07 13.26
C GLN A 33 0.08 4.82 14.00
N THR A 34 -1.11 4.85 14.60
CA THR A 34 -1.69 3.68 15.26
C THR A 34 -2.02 2.59 14.24
N LEU A 35 -2.49 3.00 13.06
CA LEU A 35 -2.78 2.08 11.97
C LEU A 35 -1.51 1.54 11.30
N LEU A 36 -0.35 2.15 11.42
CA LEU A 36 0.86 1.67 10.76
C LEU A 36 1.33 0.32 11.34
N ILE A 37 1.13 0.11 12.63
CA ILE A 37 1.74 -0.98 13.39
C ILE A 37 0.81 -2.20 13.58
N ASP A 38 1.44 -3.32 13.94
CA ASP A 38 0.80 -4.58 14.36
C ASP A 38 -0.16 -5.19 13.32
N ARG A 39 0.12 -4.98 12.03
CA ARG A 39 -0.66 -5.55 10.91
C ARG A 39 0.19 -5.83 9.70
N ASN A 40 -0.35 -6.63 8.78
CA ASN A 40 0.29 -6.89 7.51
C ASN A 40 -0.11 -5.81 6.48
N TRP A 41 0.90 -5.30 5.80
CA TRP A 41 0.77 -4.41 4.66
C TRP A 41 1.27 -5.16 3.43
N ILE A 42 0.38 -5.51 2.50
CA ILE A 42 0.75 -6.27 1.30
C ILE A 42 0.59 -5.44 0.04
N ASP A 43 1.50 -5.56 -0.90
CA ASP A 43 1.45 -4.83 -2.17
C ASP A 43 0.21 -5.17 -3.00
N ARG A 44 -0.21 -6.44 -2.98
CA ARG A 44 -1.38 -6.93 -3.70
C ARG A 44 -1.90 -8.24 -3.12
N MET A 45 -3.11 -8.62 -3.52
CA MET A 45 -3.61 -9.98 -3.27
C MET A 45 -3.01 -10.96 -4.30
N PRO A 46 -2.42 -12.10 -3.89
CA PRO A 46 -1.99 -13.13 -4.84
C PRO A 46 -3.20 -13.77 -5.54
N GLU A 47 -3.01 -14.17 -6.79
CA GLU A 47 -3.96 -14.96 -7.57
C GLU A 47 -3.56 -16.44 -7.62
N THR A 48 -2.26 -16.73 -7.57
CA THR A 48 -1.70 -18.08 -7.55
C THR A 48 -0.74 -18.28 -6.38
N GLU A 49 -0.42 -19.54 -6.05
CA GLU A 49 0.58 -19.88 -5.03
C GLU A 49 2.02 -19.42 -5.36
N LYS A 50 2.29 -19.14 -6.65
CA LYS A 50 3.61 -18.75 -7.14
C LYS A 50 3.79 -17.24 -7.18
N ASP A 51 2.70 -16.50 -6.98
CA ASP A 51 2.71 -15.04 -6.99
C ASP A 51 3.65 -14.50 -5.91
N LYS A 52 4.52 -13.58 -6.34
CA LYS A 52 5.36 -12.80 -5.46
C LYS A 52 4.58 -11.67 -4.80
N LEU A 53 4.83 -11.50 -3.51
CA LEU A 53 4.20 -10.54 -2.62
C LEU A 53 5.28 -9.83 -1.84
N PHE A 54 5.11 -8.52 -1.70
CA PHE A 54 5.90 -7.72 -0.78
C PHE A 54 5.07 -7.42 0.45
N VAL A 55 5.58 -7.78 1.62
CA VAL A 55 4.88 -7.62 2.88
C VAL A 55 5.72 -6.79 3.83
N TYR A 56 5.14 -5.69 4.32
CA TYR A 56 5.66 -4.98 5.46
C TYR A 56 4.89 -5.37 6.72
N ARG A 57 5.64 -5.43 7.82
CA ARG A 57 5.09 -5.44 9.16
C ARG A 57 5.90 -4.56 10.08
N PHE A 58 5.22 -3.62 10.72
CA PHE A 58 5.81 -2.73 11.72
C PHE A 58 5.40 -3.24 13.10
N VAL A 59 6.35 -3.77 13.88
CA VAL A 59 6.06 -4.50 15.13
C VAL A 59 6.92 -3.95 16.28
N PRO A 60 6.53 -2.79 16.88
CA PRO A 60 7.33 -2.13 17.93
C PRO A 60 7.71 -3.04 19.09
N SER A 61 6.84 -3.99 19.45
CA SER A 61 7.08 -4.95 20.54
C SER A 61 8.28 -5.89 20.28
N MET A 62 8.71 -6.03 19.02
CA MET A 62 9.90 -6.79 18.62
C MET A 62 11.14 -5.90 18.39
N GLY A 63 11.04 -4.60 18.70
CA GLY A 63 12.13 -3.64 18.50
C GLY A 63 12.31 -3.16 17.05
N GLY A 64 11.33 -3.40 16.17
CA GLY A 64 11.45 -3.02 14.76
C GLY A 64 10.33 -3.55 13.88
N GLY A 65 10.65 -3.92 12.65
CA GLY A 65 9.72 -4.50 11.70
C GLY A 65 10.39 -5.51 10.79
N VAL A 66 9.59 -6.12 9.93
CA VAL A 66 10.04 -7.09 8.93
C VAL A 66 9.51 -6.71 7.56
N PHE A 67 10.39 -6.71 6.57
CA PHE A 67 10.04 -6.70 5.16
C PHE A 67 10.17 -8.12 4.62
N GLN A 68 9.23 -8.58 3.81
CA GLN A 68 9.25 -9.91 3.20
C GLN A 68 9.08 -9.80 1.68
N ASP A 69 9.95 -10.49 0.94
CA ASP A 69 9.74 -10.87 -0.46
C ASP A 69 9.42 -12.35 -0.48
N ARG A 70 8.14 -12.69 -0.70
CA ARG A 70 7.66 -14.06 -0.52
C ARG A 70 6.59 -14.44 -1.51
N THR A 71 6.40 -15.74 -1.68
CA THR A 71 5.10 -16.30 -2.05
C THR A 71 4.35 -16.68 -0.79
N ILE A 72 3.15 -17.28 -0.93
CA ILE A 72 2.41 -17.80 0.21
C ILE A 72 3.17 -18.91 0.96
N TYR A 73 4.10 -19.62 0.29
CA TYR A 73 4.80 -20.79 0.84
C TYR A 73 6.29 -20.59 1.13
N LYS A 74 6.99 -19.70 0.40
CA LYS A 74 8.43 -19.50 0.56
C LYS A 74 8.80 -18.03 0.42
N GLY A 75 9.83 -17.57 1.12
CA GLY A 75 10.31 -16.20 0.96
C GLY A 75 11.56 -15.90 1.76
N THR A 76 12.04 -14.69 1.57
CA THR A 76 13.11 -14.07 2.34
C THR A 76 12.52 -12.96 3.20
N PHE A 77 13.15 -12.69 4.33
CA PHE A 77 12.79 -11.57 5.19
C PHE A 77 14.02 -10.75 5.55
N GLU A 78 13.83 -9.45 5.74
CA GLU A 78 14.82 -8.52 6.26
C GLU A 78 14.22 -7.82 7.48
N LEU A 79 14.97 -7.82 8.59
CA LEU A 79 14.61 -7.06 9.78
C LEU A 79 15.08 -5.62 9.62
N PHE A 80 14.24 -4.67 10.05
CA PHE A 80 14.60 -3.26 10.13
C PHE A 80 14.19 -2.70 11.48
N MET A 81 14.85 -1.64 11.93
CA MET A 81 14.33 -0.82 13.03
C MET A 81 13.56 0.36 12.44
N PHE A 82 12.57 0.86 13.18
CA PHE A 82 11.87 2.07 12.76
C PHE A 82 11.42 2.93 13.94
N GLU A 83 11.27 4.22 13.65
CA GLU A 83 10.50 5.16 14.44
C GLU A 83 9.43 5.78 13.54
N SER A 84 8.24 6.07 14.07
CA SER A 84 7.20 6.79 13.35
C SER A 84 6.74 8.01 14.15
N THR A 85 6.73 9.18 13.51
CA THR A 85 6.26 10.43 14.11
C THR A 85 5.41 11.18 13.10
N ASP A 86 4.22 11.62 13.50
CA ASP A 86 3.25 12.31 12.65
C ASP A 86 2.91 11.55 11.36
N ALA A 87 3.62 11.87 10.28
CA ALA A 87 3.47 11.28 8.95
C ALA A 87 4.82 10.86 8.35
N GLU A 88 5.83 10.61 9.18
CA GLU A 88 7.15 10.15 8.78
C GLU A 88 7.50 8.81 9.43
N ILE A 89 8.22 7.97 8.67
CA ILE A 89 8.87 6.74 9.14
C ILE A 89 10.37 6.91 8.95
N ARG A 90 11.14 6.64 9.99
CA ARG A 90 12.61 6.59 9.94
C ARG A 90 13.03 5.13 10.00
N PHE A 91 13.52 4.59 8.90
CA PHE A 91 14.05 3.25 8.79
C PHE A 91 15.53 3.21 9.12
N VAL A 92 15.95 2.15 9.82
CA VAL A 92 17.35 1.75 9.92
C VAL A 92 17.45 0.29 9.49
N LEU A 93 18.26 0.03 8.47
CA LEU A 93 18.40 -1.29 7.85
C LEU A 93 19.75 -1.89 8.30
N PRO A 94 19.76 -2.81 9.29
CA PRO A 94 21.00 -3.21 9.96
C PRO A 94 22.00 -3.92 9.05
N GLU A 95 21.54 -4.63 8.03
CA GLU A 95 22.41 -5.35 7.08
C GLU A 95 23.23 -4.37 6.23
N THR A 96 22.54 -3.40 5.62
CA THR A 96 23.13 -2.43 4.67
C THR A 96 23.66 -1.17 5.35
N LYS A 97 23.34 -0.95 6.63
CA LYS A 97 23.58 0.28 7.40
C LYS A 97 22.88 1.53 6.84
N GLU A 98 21.95 1.33 5.92
CA GLU A 98 21.16 2.40 5.33
C GLU A 98 20.21 3.02 6.37
N LYS A 99 20.00 4.34 6.25
CA LYS A 99 19.01 5.08 7.03
C LYS A 99 18.15 5.87 6.06
N VAL A 100 16.84 5.67 6.13
CA VAL A 100 15.89 6.31 5.21
C VAL A 100 14.78 6.96 6.02
N THR A 101 14.54 8.25 5.77
CA THR A 101 13.35 8.94 6.29
C THR A 101 12.37 9.06 5.14
N SER A 102 11.17 8.50 5.29
CA SER A 102 10.12 8.56 4.29
C SER A 102 8.85 9.13 4.89
N LYS A 103 8.15 9.95 4.12
CA LYS A 103 6.75 10.28 4.42
C LYS A 103 5.87 9.06 4.20
N PHE A 104 4.84 8.92 5.02
CA PHE A 104 3.79 7.93 4.81
C PHE A 104 2.39 8.56 4.87
N LEU A 105 1.47 7.95 4.13
CA LEU A 105 0.05 8.29 4.13
C LEU A 105 -0.77 7.01 4.24
N ILE A 106 -1.76 7.01 5.12
CA ILE A 106 -2.80 5.97 5.15
C ILE A 106 -4.11 6.58 4.71
N GLU A 107 -4.80 5.92 3.79
CA GLU A 107 -6.11 6.31 3.29
C GLU A 107 -7.11 5.19 3.52
N ASN A 108 -8.35 5.55 3.85
CA ASN A 108 -9.46 4.62 3.73
C ASN A 108 -9.77 4.43 2.25
N VAL A 109 -9.94 3.18 1.82
CA VAL A 109 -10.22 2.80 0.42
C VAL A 109 -11.31 1.75 0.37
N ASP A 110 -12.04 1.71 -0.74
CA ASP A 110 -13.05 0.67 -1.01
C ASP A 110 -12.45 -0.46 -1.88
N GLY A 111 -11.25 -0.94 -1.54
CA GLY A 111 -10.70 -2.18 -2.12
C GLY A 111 -9.24 -2.13 -2.61
N PRO A 112 -8.82 -3.20 -3.35
CA PRO A 112 -9.57 -4.42 -3.67
C PRO A 112 -9.92 -5.24 -2.41
N ALA A 113 -11.07 -5.92 -2.40
CA ALA A 113 -11.47 -6.73 -1.25
C ALA A 113 -10.38 -7.75 -0.89
N PRO A 114 -10.04 -7.92 0.39
CA PRO A 114 -10.72 -7.44 1.61
C PRO A 114 -10.16 -6.11 2.16
N PHE A 115 -9.35 -5.37 1.40
CA PHE A 115 -8.63 -4.21 1.93
C PHE A 115 -9.51 -2.98 2.07
N ASP A 116 -9.43 -2.34 3.23
CA ASP A 116 -10.10 -1.08 3.56
C ASP A 116 -9.09 0.05 3.88
N LEU A 117 -7.79 -0.25 3.84
CA LEU A 117 -6.70 0.68 4.05
C LEU A 117 -5.68 0.59 2.91
N LYS A 118 -5.18 1.74 2.48
CA LYS A 118 -4.02 1.87 1.59
C LYS A 118 -2.92 2.66 2.28
N LEU A 119 -1.74 2.08 2.40
CA LEU A 119 -0.51 2.71 2.87
C LEU A 119 0.34 3.13 1.67
N THR A 120 0.81 4.37 1.66
CA THR A 120 1.83 4.87 0.73
C THR A 120 3.07 5.26 1.52
N ILE A 121 4.24 4.75 1.13
CA ILE A 121 5.57 5.09 1.65
C ILE A 121 6.33 5.75 0.50
N THR A 122 6.56 7.06 0.57
CA THR A 122 7.04 7.87 -0.57
C THR A 122 8.42 7.44 -1.06
N ASP A 123 9.34 7.28 -0.11
CA ASP A 123 10.75 6.93 -0.30
C ASP A 123 10.99 5.54 0.31
N ASP A 124 10.21 4.55 -0.17
CA ASP A 124 10.28 3.17 0.30
C ASP A 124 11.67 2.55 0.03
N PRO A 125 12.36 2.02 1.07
CA PRO A 125 13.71 1.48 0.90
C PRO A 125 13.75 0.09 0.24
N ARG A 126 12.62 -0.64 0.12
CA ARG A 126 12.62 -2.04 -0.34
C ARG A 126 11.53 -2.43 -1.34
N GLY A 127 10.36 -1.82 -1.30
CA GLY A 127 9.22 -2.31 -2.07
C GLY A 127 8.49 -1.25 -2.90
N PRO A 128 7.26 -1.56 -3.35
CA PRO A 128 6.60 -0.83 -4.43
C PRO A 128 5.92 0.47 -4.01
N LYS A 129 6.22 0.99 -2.80
CA LYS A 129 5.65 2.23 -2.21
C LYS A 129 4.20 2.13 -1.77
N ILE A 130 3.37 1.33 -2.45
CA ILE A 130 1.94 1.19 -2.14
C ILE A 130 1.69 -0.20 -1.56
N TYR A 131 0.95 -0.22 -0.46
CA TYR A 131 0.52 -1.43 0.23
C TYR A 131 -0.93 -1.29 0.68
N TYR A 132 -1.54 -2.42 0.94
CA TYR A 132 -2.92 -2.55 1.37
C TYR A 132 -2.99 -3.34 2.67
N GLY A 133 -3.92 -2.93 3.53
CA GLY A 133 -4.12 -3.52 4.84
C GLY A 133 -5.61 -3.62 5.17
N MET A 134 -5.90 -4.33 6.25
CA MET A 134 -7.25 -4.44 6.81
C MET A 134 -7.27 -3.82 8.20
N ARG A 135 -8.18 -2.88 8.44
CA ARG A 135 -8.39 -2.30 9.77
C ARG A 135 -8.82 -3.35 10.80
N SER A 136 -9.56 -4.36 10.36
CA SER A 136 -10.00 -5.47 11.20
C SER A 136 -8.88 -6.46 11.57
N GLU A 137 -7.70 -6.36 10.95
CA GLU A 137 -6.55 -7.15 11.33
C GLU A 137 -5.96 -6.59 12.64
N THR A 138 -6.19 -7.33 13.73
CA THR A 138 -5.65 -7.04 15.07
C THR A 138 -4.60 -8.07 15.48
N ASP A 139 -4.23 -8.96 14.56
CA ASP A 139 -3.34 -10.07 14.83
C ASP A 139 -1.90 -9.58 14.87
N ARG A 140 -1.33 -9.54 16.08
CA ARG A 140 0.10 -9.24 16.33
C ARG A 140 1.05 -10.33 15.88
N GLU A 141 0.56 -11.56 15.68
CA GLU A 141 1.36 -12.71 15.27
C GLU A 141 1.32 -12.93 13.75
N GLY A 142 0.27 -12.47 13.08
CA GLY A 142 0.19 -12.32 11.61
C GLY A 142 -0.30 -13.57 10.90
N ARG A 143 -0.86 -14.50 11.65
CA ARG A 143 -1.46 -15.76 11.21
C ARG A 143 -2.75 -15.55 10.41
N LEU A 144 -3.52 -14.49 10.71
CA LEU A 144 -4.80 -14.24 10.05
C LEU A 144 -4.66 -13.95 8.55
N LEU A 145 -3.63 -13.18 8.15
CA LEU A 145 -3.36 -12.97 6.74
C LEU A 145 -3.01 -14.30 6.05
N ASP A 146 -2.06 -15.06 6.59
CA ASP A 146 -1.62 -16.32 5.99
C ASP A 146 -2.78 -17.31 5.80
N GLN A 147 -3.71 -17.39 6.77
CA GLN A 147 -4.92 -18.19 6.66
C GLN A 147 -5.81 -17.72 5.51
N ARG A 148 -6.07 -16.41 5.40
CA ARG A 148 -6.90 -15.83 4.32
C ARG A 148 -6.29 -16.07 2.94
N LEU A 149 -4.98 -15.87 2.80
CA LEU A 149 -4.26 -16.08 1.55
C LEU A 149 -4.38 -17.55 1.09
N ARG A 150 -4.18 -18.49 2.01
CA ARG A 150 -4.31 -19.93 1.71
C ARG A 150 -5.72 -20.31 1.31
N THR A 151 -6.73 -19.83 2.03
CA THR A 151 -8.13 -20.13 1.70
C THR A 151 -8.48 -19.65 0.29
N LYS A 152 -8.11 -18.41 -0.08
CA LYS A 152 -8.39 -17.86 -1.42
C LYS A 152 -7.78 -18.72 -2.53
N ILE A 153 -6.52 -19.13 -2.37
CA ILE A 153 -5.79 -19.90 -3.40
C ILE A 153 -6.33 -21.33 -3.53
N ILE A 154 -6.81 -21.95 -2.45
CA ILE A 154 -7.39 -23.31 -2.51
C ILE A 154 -8.78 -23.31 -3.16
N THR A 155 -9.55 -22.23 -3.02
CA THR A 155 -10.93 -22.14 -3.52
C THR A 155 -11.06 -21.68 -4.97
N ASN A 156 -9.97 -21.27 -5.60
CA ASN A 156 -9.90 -20.88 -7.03
C ASN A 156 -9.29 -22.01 -7.86
#